data_AF-A0A150HBG4-F1
#
_entry.id   AF-A0A150HBG4-F1
#
_cell.length_a   1.000
_cell.length_b   1.000
_cell.length_c   1.000
_cell.angle_alpha   90.00
_cell.angle_beta   90.00
_cell.angle_gamma   90.00
#
_symmetry.space_group_name_H-M   'P 1'
#
loop_
_entity.id
_entity.type
_entity.pdbx_description
1 polymer ?
#
loop_
_entity_poly.entity_id
_entity_poly.type
_entity_poly.pdbx_seq_one_letter_code
_entity_poly.pdbx_strand_id
1 'polypeptide(L)'
;MKILRTAGAVLAVFALAGCGSSRPSVEIAQPEQAETSQTESGQESDSGQEQSDPNEPIRPTGGAPAPKQQDQKQAPKKSKSSGSGGSSSGGNSLNSYFKGGKKVGTEPFREATGYIGDAYYFQAPSKVHFCMISKDYVGCQSSNPPANAPSVQYADGEHGKPNGIVMEQGSRPAFQGLTDTAYINNYSSSTVVLQYGQVLEAYGFKCTTNVDSGVICVQGSHGFQFSSKKHKIL
;
A
#
# COMPACT_ATOMS: atom_id res chain seq x y z
N MET A 1 37.07 -44.08 -12.07
CA MET A 1 37.49 -44.55 -10.73
C MET A 1 38.38 -43.50 -10.08
N LYS A 2 37.88 -42.80 -9.06
CA LYS A 2 38.55 -42.54 -7.76
C LYS A 2 37.68 -41.59 -6.95
N ILE A 3 37.35 -42.09 -5.77
CA ILE A 3 36.39 -41.58 -4.80
C ILE A 3 37.20 -40.76 -3.79
N LEU A 4 36.79 -39.54 -3.46
CA LEU A 4 37.26 -38.87 -2.25
C LEU A 4 36.12 -38.84 -1.22
N ARG A 5 36.39 -39.51 -0.09
CA ARG A 5 35.65 -39.47 1.17
C ARG A 5 36.51 -38.77 2.20
N THR A 6 35.95 -37.81 2.94
CA THR A 6 36.17 -37.53 4.38
C THR A 6 35.33 -36.28 4.71
N ALA A 7 34.22 -36.35 5.47
CA ALA A 7 34.10 -36.60 6.92
C ALA A 7 34.80 -35.52 7.77
N GLY A 8 34.00 -34.63 8.37
CA GLY A 8 34.42 -33.64 9.37
C GLY A 8 33.25 -33.41 10.34
N ALA A 9 33.53 -33.58 11.62
CA ALA A 9 32.60 -33.91 12.69
C ALA A 9 31.81 -32.72 13.28
N VAL A 10 30.71 -33.13 13.95
CA VAL A 10 29.84 -32.38 14.86
C VAL A 10 30.61 -31.82 16.06
N LEU A 11 30.31 -30.58 16.45
CA LEU A 11 30.39 -30.13 17.84
C LEU A 11 29.23 -29.17 18.12
N ALA A 12 28.27 -29.64 18.92
CA ALA A 12 27.26 -28.82 19.58
C ALA A 12 27.84 -28.32 20.91
N VAL A 13 27.70 -27.03 21.20
CA VAL A 13 27.89 -26.46 22.53
C VAL A 13 26.59 -25.77 22.93
N PHE A 14 25.88 -26.40 23.86
CA PHE A 14 24.85 -25.76 24.68
C PHE A 14 25.55 -24.88 25.72
N ALA A 15 25.14 -23.61 25.82
CA ALA A 15 25.39 -22.78 26.98
C ALA A 15 24.06 -22.26 27.53
N LEU A 16 23.86 -22.53 28.81
CA LEU A 16 22.70 -22.26 29.63
C LEU A 16 22.63 -20.79 30.09
N ALA A 17 21.40 -20.34 30.32
CA ALA A 17 20.92 -19.43 31.36
C ALA A 17 21.73 -18.16 31.69
N GLY A 18 21.11 -17.00 31.45
CA GLY A 18 21.43 -15.73 32.10
C GLY A 18 20.16 -14.91 32.31
N CYS A 19 19.48 -15.10 33.45
CA CYS A 19 18.58 -14.10 34.02
C CYS A 19 19.44 -12.99 34.64
N GLY A 20 19.28 -11.76 34.18
CA GLY A 20 19.98 -10.59 34.69
C GLY A 20 19.09 -9.36 34.64
N SER A 21 18.30 -9.18 35.71
CA SER A 21 17.53 -7.98 36.00
C SER A 21 18.46 -6.79 36.26
N SER A 22 18.31 -5.73 35.47
CA SER A 22 18.81 -4.39 35.80
C SER A 22 17.74 -3.37 35.44
N ARG A 23 16.85 -3.07 36.40
CA ARG A 23 15.99 -1.88 36.37
C ARG A 23 16.74 -0.75 37.09
N PRO A 24 16.97 0.41 36.49
CA PRO A 24 17.40 1.58 37.24
C PRO A 24 16.21 2.14 38.04
N SER A 25 16.45 2.35 39.34
CA SER A 25 15.58 3.09 40.25
C SER A 25 15.37 4.51 39.73
N VAL A 26 14.11 4.88 39.51
CA VAL A 26 13.71 6.29 39.45
C VAL A 26 13.00 6.58 40.75
N GLU A 27 13.68 7.34 41.60
CA GLU A 27 13.14 7.97 42.79
C GLU A 27 12.11 9.02 42.34
N ILE A 28 10.83 8.76 42.58
CA ILE A 28 9.76 9.74 42.44
C ILE A 28 9.22 10.00 43.83
N ALA A 29 9.44 11.23 44.29
CA ALA A 29 8.93 11.77 45.53
C ALA A 29 7.39 11.65 45.60
N GLN A 30 6.91 11.24 46.78
CA GLN A 30 5.52 11.36 47.18
C GLN A 30 5.07 12.83 47.17
N PRO A 31 3.78 13.07 46.93
CA PRO A 31 3.07 14.01 47.78
C PRO A 31 1.93 13.34 48.56
N GLU A 32 1.92 13.81 49.79
CA GLU A 32 0.97 13.72 50.90
C GLU A 32 -0.52 13.64 50.52
N GLN A 33 -1.25 12.93 51.37
CA GLN A 33 -2.70 12.79 51.34
C GLN A 33 -3.41 14.07 51.78
N ALA A 34 -4.58 14.32 51.20
CA ALA A 34 -5.66 15.02 51.89
C ALA A 34 -6.99 14.36 51.52
N GLU A 35 -7.64 13.79 52.53
CA GLU A 35 -9.04 13.33 52.52
C GLU A 35 -10.02 14.49 52.25
N THR A 36 -11.13 14.18 51.58
CA THR A 36 -12.48 14.63 52.01
C THR A 36 -13.58 13.85 51.28
N SER A 37 -14.15 12.91 52.04
CA SER A 37 -15.54 12.45 52.16
C SER A 37 -16.70 12.98 51.28
N GLN A 38 -17.56 12.01 50.91
CA GLN A 38 -19.06 12.03 50.84
C GLN A 38 -19.72 12.69 49.60
N THR A 39 -20.84 12.23 49.00
CA THR A 39 -21.85 11.17 49.29
C THR A 39 -22.82 11.00 48.09
N GLU A 40 -23.32 9.76 47.91
CA GLU A 40 -24.58 9.23 47.32
C GLU A 40 -25.22 9.62 45.96
N SER A 41 -25.98 8.59 45.52
CA SER A 41 -27.09 8.52 44.55
C SER A 41 -26.68 8.43 43.07
N GLY A 42 -27.11 7.48 42.26
CA GLY A 42 -28.13 6.43 42.36
C GLY A 42 -28.64 6.13 40.94
N GLN A 43 -29.11 4.89 40.73
CA GLN A 43 -29.98 4.40 39.64
C GLN A 43 -29.38 3.65 38.42
N GLU A 44 -29.77 2.36 38.42
CA GLU A 44 -30.37 1.57 37.34
C GLU A 44 -29.56 1.09 36.13
N SER A 45 -29.17 -0.18 36.24
CA SER A 45 -29.38 -1.29 35.31
C SER A 45 -30.14 -1.01 34.00
N ASP A 46 -29.51 -1.31 32.87
CA ASP A 46 -30.07 -2.29 31.92
C ASP A 46 -28.94 -2.91 31.08
N SER A 47 -28.84 -4.23 31.14
CA SER A 47 -27.83 -5.04 30.48
C SER A 47 -28.50 -5.85 29.39
N GLY A 48 -28.47 -5.34 28.16
CA GLY A 48 -28.78 -6.11 26.95
C GLY A 48 -27.59 -6.98 26.56
N GLN A 49 -27.53 -8.22 27.08
CA GLN A 49 -26.67 -9.26 26.51
C GLN A 49 -27.30 -9.75 25.20
N GLU A 50 -26.79 -9.29 24.06
CA GLU A 50 -26.99 -9.98 22.79
C GLU A 50 -26.05 -11.18 22.74
N GLN A 51 -26.61 -12.36 22.89
CA GLN A 51 -25.93 -13.64 22.82
C GLN A 51 -25.76 -13.99 21.33
N SER A 52 -24.58 -13.72 20.77
CA SER A 52 -24.28 -14.07 19.38
C SER A 52 -24.02 -15.58 19.23
N ASP A 53 -24.77 -16.18 18.32
CA ASP A 53 -24.73 -17.59 17.97
C ASP A 53 -23.41 -17.91 17.21
N PRO A 54 -22.57 -18.85 17.67
CA PRO A 54 -21.24 -19.08 17.10
C PRO A 54 -21.23 -19.73 15.70
N ASN A 55 -22.38 -19.91 15.05
CA ASN A 55 -22.49 -20.51 13.71
C ASN A 55 -23.16 -19.63 12.65
N GLU A 56 -23.37 -18.32 12.89
CA GLU A 56 -23.88 -17.44 11.84
C GLU A 56 -22.74 -16.93 10.91
N PRO A 57 -22.87 -17.03 9.57
CA PRO A 57 -21.88 -16.47 8.65
C PRO A 57 -21.83 -14.95 8.77
N ILE A 58 -20.67 -14.42 9.15
CA ILE A 58 -20.40 -12.97 9.19
C ILE A 58 -20.58 -12.42 7.77
N ARG A 59 -21.67 -11.68 7.54
CA ARG A 59 -21.84 -10.86 6.33
C ARG A 59 -20.84 -9.71 6.38
N PRO A 60 -20.03 -9.48 5.33
CA PRO A 60 -19.19 -8.29 5.25
C PRO A 60 -20.10 -7.07 5.00
N THR A 61 -20.40 -6.33 6.06
CA THR A 61 -20.99 -4.99 5.97
C THR A 61 -19.85 -4.00 5.71
N GLY A 62 -19.50 -3.79 4.45
CA GLY A 62 -18.37 -2.94 4.09
C GLY A 62 -18.22 -2.69 2.59
N GLY A 63 -19.33 -2.61 1.86
CA GLY A 63 -19.33 -2.06 0.51
C GLY A 63 -19.37 -0.54 0.61
N ALA A 64 -18.26 0.13 0.33
CA ALA A 64 -18.28 1.58 0.14
C ALA A 64 -19.28 1.92 -0.98
N PRO A 65 -20.23 2.85 -0.78
CA PRO A 65 -21.11 3.28 -1.85
C PRO A 65 -20.31 4.04 -2.91
N ALA A 66 -20.51 3.68 -4.18
CA ALA A 66 -20.01 4.43 -5.31
C ALA A 66 -20.42 5.92 -5.21
N PRO A 67 -19.52 6.89 -5.47
CA PRO A 67 -19.90 8.30 -5.48
C PRO A 67 -20.95 8.57 -6.56
N LYS A 68 -22.08 9.14 -6.15
CA LYS A 68 -23.13 9.64 -7.04
C LYS A 68 -22.56 10.72 -7.96
N GLN A 69 -22.76 10.57 -9.27
CA GLN A 69 -22.48 11.62 -10.25
C GLN A 69 -23.27 12.88 -9.89
N GLN A 70 -22.58 14.01 -9.77
CA GLN A 70 -23.22 15.32 -9.76
C GLN A 70 -23.52 15.76 -11.19
N ASP A 71 -24.79 16.03 -11.44
CA ASP A 71 -25.34 16.60 -12.66
C ASP A 71 -24.61 17.88 -13.08
N GLN A 72 -23.91 17.84 -14.22
CA GLN A 72 -23.57 19.06 -14.96
C GLN A 72 -24.52 19.23 -16.15
N LYS A 73 -25.30 20.29 -16.00
CA LYS A 73 -26.27 20.92 -16.89
C LYS A 73 -25.78 20.98 -18.35
N GLN A 74 -26.53 20.36 -19.26
CA GLN A 74 -26.36 20.49 -20.72
C GLN A 74 -26.89 21.83 -21.25
N ALA A 75 -26.20 22.40 -22.25
CA ALA A 75 -26.72 22.86 -23.56
C ALA A 75 -25.69 23.76 -24.30
N PRO A 76 -25.79 23.98 -25.64
CA PRO A 76 -26.10 23.03 -26.71
C PRO A 76 -25.06 23.06 -27.87
N LYS A 77 -25.20 22.09 -28.78
CA LYS A 77 -24.41 21.84 -29.99
C LYS A 77 -24.34 23.02 -30.97
N LYS A 78 -23.18 23.22 -31.61
CA LYS A 78 -23.07 23.67 -33.01
C LYS A 78 -22.05 22.82 -33.76
N SER A 79 -22.53 22.11 -34.77
CA SER A 79 -21.73 21.44 -35.78
C SER A 79 -21.35 22.43 -36.87
N LYS A 80 -20.10 22.39 -37.36
CA LYS A 80 -19.75 22.43 -38.79
C LYS A 80 -18.28 22.09 -38.98
N SER A 81 -18.03 21.21 -39.95
CA SER A 81 -16.73 20.72 -40.39
C SER A 81 -15.98 21.75 -41.23
N SER A 82 -14.65 21.76 -41.20
CA SER A 82 -13.79 21.76 -42.40
C SER A 82 -12.32 21.95 -42.01
N GLY A 83 -11.45 21.09 -42.56
CA GLY A 83 -10.18 21.55 -43.12
C GLY A 83 -8.95 21.59 -42.20
N SER A 84 -8.05 20.64 -42.47
CA SER A 84 -6.60 20.83 -42.61
C SER A 84 -5.75 21.24 -41.41
N GLY A 85 -4.82 20.34 -41.09
CA GLY A 85 -3.43 20.68 -40.80
C GLY A 85 -3.19 21.31 -39.43
N GLY A 86 -2.79 20.49 -38.47
CA GLY A 86 -2.37 21.02 -37.17
C GLY A 86 -1.76 19.95 -36.29
N SER A 87 -0.46 19.76 -36.47
CA SER A 87 0.51 19.37 -35.45
C SER A 87 0.14 18.17 -34.57
N SER A 88 0.70 17.02 -34.92
CA SER A 88 1.04 15.98 -33.96
C SER A 88 1.87 16.61 -32.84
N SER A 89 1.20 17.04 -31.77
CA SER A 89 1.81 17.30 -30.47
C SER A 89 2.71 16.11 -30.18
N GLY A 90 4.01 16.36 -29.96
CA GLY A 90 5.00 15.36 -29.60
C GLY A 90 4.61 14.67 -28.29
N GLY A 91 3.68 13.74 -28.38
CA GLY A 91 3.13 12.99 -27.26
C GLY A 91 4.18 11.97 -26.84
N ASN A 92 4.95 12.29 -25.81
CA ASN A 92 5.80 11.31 -25.16
C ASN A 92 4.92 10.17 -24.65
N SER A 93 4.91 9.05 -25.38
CA SER A 93 4.24 7.82 -24.96
C SER A 93 4.69 7.47 -23.55
N LEU A 94 3.76 7.07 -22.67
CA LEU A 94 4.08 6.58 -21.32
C LEU A 94 5.08 5.40 -21.34
N ASN A 95 5.22 4.73 -22.48
CA ASN A 95 6.24 3.71 -22.68
C ASN A 95 7.68 4.24 -22.62
N SER A 96 7.90 5.54 -22.80
CA SER A 96 9.24 6.17 -22.71
C SER A 96 9.89 6.00 -21.34
N TYR A 97 9.10 5.92 -20.26
CA TYR A 97 9.58 5.66 -18.89
C TYR A 97 10.26 4.29 -18.71
N PHE A 98 10.07 3.38 -19.68
CA PHE A 98 10.57 2.00 -19.64
C PHE A 98 11.66 1.75 -20.69
N LYS A 99 12.04 2.77 -21.47
CA LYS A 99 13.04 2.63 -22.52
C LYS A 99 14.39 2.23 -21.91
N GLY A 100 14.94 1.11 -22.35
CA GLY A 100 16.21 0.57 -21.84
C GLY A 100 16.09 -0.15 -20.49
N GLY A 101 14.89 -0.26 -19.91
CA GLY A 101 14.67 -0.99 -18.67
C GLY A 101 14.81 -2.51 -18.85
N LYS A 102 15.39 -3.18 -17.86
CA LYS A 102 15.56 -4.64 -17.86
C LYS A 102 14.25 -5.31 -17.43
N LYS A 103 13.58 -6.01 -18.34
CA LYS A 103 12.43 -6.85 -17.95
C LYS A 103 12.86 -7.95 -16.97
N VAL A 104 12.03 -8.19 -15.96
CA VAL A 104 12.22 -9.27 -14.98
C VAL A 104 11.05 -10.25 -15.03
N GLY A 105 11.31 -11.52 -14.68
CA GLY A 105 10.26 -12.51 -14.52
C GLY A 105 9.37 -12.18 -13.32
N THR A 106 8.11 -12.60 -13.38
CA THR A 106 7.09 -12.29 -12.35
C THR A 106 7.14 -13.24 -11.15
N GLU A 107 7.66 -14.47 -11.34
CA GLU A 107 7.65 -15.53 -10.32
C GLU A 107 8.18 -15.10 -8.94
N PRO A 108 9.31 -14.37 -8.82
CA PRO A 108 9.81 -13.95 -7.51
C PRO A 108 8.87 -12.98 -6.78
N PHE A 109 8.00 -12.29 -7.52
CA PHE A 109 7.10 -11.28 -6.98
C PHE A 109 5.72 -11.86 -6.67
N ARG A 110 5.41 -13.08 -7.15
CA ARG A 110 4.09 -13.69 -7.10
C ARG A 110 3.76 -14.14 -5.68
N GLU A 111 2.57 -13.78 -5.23
CA GLU A 111 1.97 -14.23 -3.98
C GLU A 111 0.54 -14.70 -4.24
N ALA A 112 0.18 -15.86 -3.69
CA ALA A 112 -1.17 -16.39 -3.82
C ALA A 112 -2.01 -15.88 -2.64
N THR A 113 -2.80 -14.84 -2.87
CA THR A 113 -3.70 -14.32 -1.84
C THR A 113 -5.02 -15.09 -1.88
N GLY A 114 -5.54 -15.48 -0.72
CA GLY A 114 -6.80 -16.25 -0.67
C GLY A 114 -8.04 -15.47 -1.15
N TYR A 115 -7.98 -14.14 -1.18
CA TYR A 115 -9.14 -13.27 -1.46
C TYR A 115 -9.09 -12.59 -2.82
N ILE A 116 -7.92 -12.13 -3.28
CA ILE A 116 -7.76 -11.40 -4.56
C ILE A 116 -7.03 -12.22 -5.62
N GLY A 117 -6.79 -13.51 -5.35
CA GLY A 117 -6.04 -14.41 -6.22
C GLY A 117 -4.55 -14.09 -6.24
N ASP A 118 -3.89 -14.37 -7.36
CA ASP A 118 -2.48 -14.08 -7.53
C ASP A 118 -2.23 -12.57 -7.63
N ALA A 119 -1.37 -12.06 -6.76
CA ALA A 119 -0.88 -10.70 -6.78
C ALA A 119 0.66 -10.68 -6.87
N TYR A 120 1.21 -9.59 -7.40
CA TYR A 120 2.65 -9.41 -7.54
C TYR A 120 3.11 -8.25 -6.68
N TYR A 121 3.82 -8.57 -5.59
CA TYR A 121 4.30 -7.58 -4.64
C TYR A 121 5.75 -7.22 -4.89
N PHE A 122 6.06 -5.93 -4.78
CA PHE A 122 7.45 -5.46 -4.79
C PHE A 122 7.64 -4.24 -3.89
N GLN A 123 8.87 -4.08 -3.42
CA GLN A 123 9.33 -2.86 -2.76
C GLN A 123 10.30 -2.12 -3.67
N ALA A 124 10.24 -0.79 -3.66
CA ALA A 124 11.25 0.01 -4.33
C ALA A 124 12.58 0.02 -3.53
N PRO A 125 13.74 0.24 -4.17
CA PRO A 125 15.02 0.28 -3.46
C PRO A 125 15.13 1.39 -2.40
N SER A 126 14.24 2.40 -2.47
CA SER A 126 14.08 3.44 -1.43
C SER A 126 13.62 2.90 -0.08
N LYS A 127 13.08 1.67 -0.04
CA LYS A 127 12.51 0.97 1.12
C LYS A 127 11.26 1.61 1.74
N VAL A 128 10.81 2.75 1.23
CA VAL A 128 9.62 3.45 1.75
C VAL A 128 8.40 3.28 0.84
N HIS A 129 8.56 2.70 -0.36
CA HIS A 129 7.47 2.44 -1.31
C HIS A 129 7.23 0.95 -1.48
N PHE A 130 6.00 0.51 -1.23
CA PHE A 130 5.54 -0.87 -1.32
C PHE A 130 4.39 -0.92 -2.31
N CYS A 131 4.40 -1.87 -3.23
CA CYS A 131 3.45 -1.92 -4.32
C CYS A 131 2.95 -3.33 -4.57
N MET A 132 1.75 -3.40 -5.14
CA MET A 132 1.09 -4.64 -5.56
C MET A 132 0.50 -4.44 -6.95
N ILE A 133 0.67 -5.44 -7.82
CA ILE A 133 -0.09 -5.59 -9.05
C ILE A 133 -1.05 -6.76 -8.89
N SER A 134 -2.35 -6.49 -8.90
CA SER A 134 -3.40 -7.51 -9.00
C SER A 134 -3.95 -7.55 -10.43
N LYS A 135 -4.87 -8.48 -10.69
CA LYS A 135 -5.55 -8.57 -11.98
C LYS A 135 -6.31 -7.29 -12.33
N ASP A 136 -6.92 -6.67 -11.32
CA ASP A 136 -7.89 -5.60 -11.51
C ASP A 136 -7.28 -4.20 -11.29
N TYR A 137 -6.16 -4.11 -10.56
CA TYR A 137 -5.53 -2.82 -10.27
C TYR A 137 -4.03 -2.95 -9.98
N VAL A 138 -3.33 -1.83 -10.02
CA VAL A 138 -2.02 -1.65 -9.41
C VAL A 138 -2.07 -0.56 -8.36
N GLY A 139 -1.46 -0.79 -7.20
CA GLY A 139 -1.42 0.18 -6.12
C GLY A 139 -0.09 0.22 -5.40
N CYS A 140 0.21 1.36 -4.79
CA CYS A 140 1.40 1.58 -4.00
C CYS A 140 1.07 2.35 -2.72
N GLN A 141 1.74 1.97 -1.63
CA GLN A 141 1.78 2.67 -0.35
C GLN A 141 3.17 3.26 -0.13
N SER A 142 3.23 4.43 0.50
CA SER A 142 4.47 5.06 0.95
C SER A 142 4.41 5.34 2.45
N SER A 143 5.45 4.94 3.19
CA SER A 143 5.66 5.40 4.58
C SER A 143 6.24 6.81 4.66
N ASN A 144 6.63 7.38 3.51
CA ASN A 144 7.16 8.74 3.41
C ASN A 144 6.55 9.46 2.18
N PRO A 145 5.25 9.80 2.20
CA PRO A 145 4.62 10.52 1.12
C PRO A 145 5.14 11.98 1.04
N PRO A 146 5.25 12.55 -0.17
CA PRO A 146 5.69 13.91 -0.39
C PRO A 146 4.71 14.92 0.22
N ALA A 147 5.27 16.01 0.71
CA ALA A 147 4.53 17.01 1.47
C ALA A 147 3.43 17.74 0.67
N ASN A 148 3.54 17.76 -0.67
CA ASN A 148 2.68 18.53 -1.57
C ASN A 148 1.55 17.72 -2.23
N ALA A 149 1.26 16.51 -1.72
CA ALA A 149 0.14 15.73 -2.23
C ALA A 149 -1.22 16.33 -1.78
N PRO A 150 -2.28 16.23 -2.61
CA PRO A 150 -3.60 16.75 -2.25
C PRO A 150 -4.16 16.00 -1.03
N SER A 151 -4.90 16.68 -0.16
CA SER A 151 -5.57 16.03 0.97
C SER A 151 -6.62 15.02 0.47
N VAL A 152 -6.69 13.86 1.11
CA VAL A 152 -7.67 12.79 0.82
C VAL A 152 -8.37 12.38 2.11
N GLN A 153 -9.59 11.87 1.98
CA GLN A 153 -10.31 11.28 3.09
C GLN A 153 -9.81 9.85 3.36
N TYR A 154 -9.61 9.52 4.62
CA TYR A 154 -9.28 8.19 5.13
C TYR A 154 -10.55 7.42 5.49
N ALA A 155 -10.42 6.11 5.73
CA ALA A 155 -11.56 5.24 6.05
C ALA A 155 -12.27 5.60 7.38
N ASP A 156 -11.58 6.27 8.30
CA ASP A 156 -12.12 6.82 9.55
C ASP A 156 -12.86 8.16 9.37
N GLY A 157 -12.89 8.69 8.14
CA GLY A 157 -13.51 9.97 7.80
C GLY A 157 -12.57 11.18 7.94
N GLU A 158 -11.39 11.00 8.52
CA GLU A 158 -10.40 12.07 8.69
C GLU A 158 -9.77 12.44 7.35
N HIS A 159 -9.30 13.68 7.24
CA HIS A 159 -8.61 14.17 6.05
C HIS A 159 -7.12 14.32 6.31
N GLY A 160 -6.30 13.80 5.41
CA GLY A 160 -4.85 13.85 5.57
C GLY A 160 -4.09 13.74 4.26
N LYS A 161 -2.76 13.75 4.36
CA LYS A 161 -1.90 13.50 3.20
C LYS A 161 -2.09 12.07 2.73
N PRO A 162 -2.19 11.80 1.42
CA PRO A 162 -2.31 10.45 0.91
C PRO A 162 -1.01 9.70 1.15
N ASN A 163 -1.12 8.51 1.70
CA ASN A 163 -0.05 7.54 1.80
C ASN A 163 -0.16 6.46 0.70
N GLY A 164 -1.20 6.50 -0.13
CA GLY A 164 -1.46 5.53 -1.18
C GLY A 164 -1.77 6.16 -2.54
N ILE A 165 -1.58 5.36 -3.58
CA ILE A 165 -2.09 5.60 -4.94
C ILE A 165 -2.56 4.29 -5.54
N VAL A 166 -3.70 4.29 -6.23
CA VAL A 166 -4.23 3.13 -6.95
C VAL A 166 -4.53 3.51 -8.38
N MET A 167 -4.40 2.54 -9.29
CA MET A 167 -4.88 2.62 -10.66
C MET A 167 -5.60 1.33 -10.99
N GLU A 168 -6.93 1.39 -11.07
CA GLU A 168 -7.76 0.31 -11.58
C GLU A 168 -7.58 0.15 -13.09
N GLN A 169 -7.89 -1.04 -13.60
CA GLN A 169 -7.80 -1.35 -15.01
C GLN A 169 -8.67 -0.40 -15.86
N GLY A 170 -8.04 0.30 -16.81
CA GLY A 170 -8.70 1.25 -17.72
C GLY A 170 -9.04 2.60 -17.09
N SER A 171 -8.66 2.84 -15.84
CA SER A 171 -9.02 4.05 -15.10
C SER A 171 -7.81 4.96 -14.85
N ARG A 172 -8.08 6.25 -14.62
CA ARG A 172 -7.06 7.19 -14.15
C ARG A 172 -6.69 6.84 -12.70
N PRO A 173 -5.41 6.95 -12.30
CA PRO A 173 -5.03 6.73 -10.92
C PRO A 173 -5.61 7.79 -9.97
N ALA A 174 -5.80 7.37 -8.71
CA ALA A 174 -6.30 8.21 -7.63
C ALA A 174 -5.44 8.03 -6.38
N PHE A 175 -5.19 9.14 -5.67
CA PHE A 175 -4.57 9.10 -4.35
C PHE A 175 -5.54 8.55 -3.30
N GLN A 176 -5.02 7.84 -2.31
CA GLN A 176 -5.79 7.24 -1.23
C GLN A 176 -5.16 7.48 0.14
N GLY A 177 -6.02 7.56 1.16
CA GLY A 177 -5.65 7.50 2.57
C GLY A 177 -5.88 6.08 3.08
N LEU A 178 -4.82 5.28 3.09
CA LEU A 178 -4.85 3.90 3.54
C LEU A 178 -4.64 3.85 5.05
N THR A 179 -5.48 3.10 5.76
CA THR A 179 -5.32 2.78 7.18
C THR A 179 -4.77 1.37 7.41
N ASP A 180 -4.69 0.56 6.36
CA ASP A 180 -4.19 -0.81 6.39
C ASP A 180 -2.80 -0.96 5.75
N THR A 181 -2.39 -2.21 5.55
CA THR A 181 -1.12 -2.60 4.90
C THR A 181 -1.33 -3.25 3.55
N ALA A 182 -2.39 -2.89 2.80
CA ALA A 182 -2.83 -3.57 1.59
C ALA A 182 -1.72 -3.82 0.57
N TYR A 183 -0.79 -2.87 0.39
CA TYR A 183 0.29 -2.96 -0.61
C TYR A 183 1.61 -3.52 -0.06
N ILE A 184 1.64 -3.93 1.20
CA ILE A 184 2.78 -4.61 1.83
C ILE A 184 2.53 -6.11 1.74
N ASN A 185 3.55 -6.89 1.33
CA ASN A 185 3.43 -8.35 1.38
C ASN A 185 3.53 -8.82 2.84
N ASN A 186 2.40 -9.25 3.40
CA ASN A 186 2.32 -9.83 4.75
C ASN A 186 2.27 -11.37 4.74
N TYR A 187 2.29 -12.00 3.56
CA TYR A 187 2.17 -13.45 3.38
C TYR A 187 3.54 -14.14 3.35
N SER A 188 4.57 -13.44 2.89
CA SER A 188 5.95 -13.93 2.83
C SER A 188 6.85 -13.22 3.84
N SER A 189 7.86 -13.94 4.33
CA SER A 189 8.88 -13.39 5.24
C SER A 189 9.89 -12.47 4.54
N SER A 190 9.90 -12.41 3.20
CA SER A 190 10.82 -11.57 2.44
C SER A 190 10.11 -10.75 1.37
N THR A 191 10.23 -9.43 1.48
CA THR A 191 9.80 -8.50 0.43
C THR A 191 10.80 -8.49 -0.72
N VAL A 192 10.33 -8.73 -1.95
CA VAL A 192 11.19 -8.69 -3.13
C VAL A 192 11.37 -7.26 -3.62
N VAL A 193 12.61 -6.86 -3.84
CA VAL A 193 12.94 -5.51 -4.30
C VAL A 193 12.99 -5.49 -5.83
N LEU A 194 12.18 -4.61 -6.45
CA LEU A 194 12.30 -4.30 -7.88
C LEU A 194 13.39 -3.24 -8.06
N GLN A 195 14.58 -3.68 -8.50
CA GLN A 195 15.75 -2.80 -8.58
C GLN A 195 15.56 -1.66 -9.59
N TYR A 196 16.27 -0.55 -9.41
CA TYR A 196 16.17 0.60 -10.30
C TYR A 196 16.40 0.21 -11.76
N GLY A 197 15.51 0.68 -12.64
CA GLY A 197 15.52 0.39 -14.07
C GLY A 197 15.02 -1.02 -14.44
N GLN A 198 14.64 -1.86 -13.47
CA GLN A 198 13.94 -3.11 -13.77
C GLN A 198 12.47 -2.85 -14.07
N VAL A 199 11.92 -3.65 -14.98
CA VAL A 199 10.55 -3.54 -15.44
C VAL A 199 9.80 -4.83 -15.09
N LEU A 200 8.80 -4.70 -14.24
CA LEU A 200 7.84 -5.76 -13.92
C LEU A 200 6.57 -5.53 -14.73
N GLU A 201 6.12 -6.56 -15.45
CA GLU A 201 4.92 -6.50 -16.30
C GLU A 201 4.00 -7.66 -15.92
N ALA A 202 2.79 -7.34 -15.48
CA ALA A 202 1.79 -8.31 -15.05
C ALA A 202 0.39 -7.73 -15.27
N TYR A 203 -0.55 -8.56 -15.74
CA TYR A 203 -1.95 -8.17 -15.96
C TYR A 203 -2.15 -6.89 -16.81
N GLY A 204 -1.24 -6.64 -17.76
CA GLY A 204 -1.25 -5.44 -18.59
C GLY A 204 -0.77 -4.16 -17.90
N PHE A 205 -0.49 -4.20 -16.60
CA PHE A 205 0.25 -3.16 -15.89
C PHE A 205 1.74 -3.35 -16.10
N LYS A 206 2.45 -2.23 -16.20
CA LYS A 206 3.91 -2.20 -16.31
C LYS A 206 4.47 -1.22 -15.30
N CYS A 207 5.31 -1.71 -14.40
CA CYS A 207 5.92 -0.95 -13.33
C CYS A 207 7.44 -0.95 -13.42
N THR A 208 8.06 0.15 -13.02
CA THR A 208 9.51 0.31 -12.88
C THR A 208 9.83 1.15 -11.67
N THR A 209 11.08 1.10 -11.22
CA THR A 209 11.60 1.99 -10.18
C THR A 209 12.72 2.85 -10.74
N ASN A 210 12.78 4.10 -10.28
CA ASN A 210 13.79 5.08 -10.68
C ASN A 210 14.24 5.88 -9.45
N VAL A 211 15.53 6.23 -9.40
CA VAL A 211 16.14 6.92 -8.25
C VAL A 211 15.52 8.29 -7.97
N ASP A 212 15.16 9.04 -9.00
CA ASP A 212 14.59 10.38 -8.88
C ASP A 212 13.07 10.36 -8.86
N SER A 213 12.50 9.45 -9.66
CA SER A 213 11.07 9.42 -9.91
C SER A 213 10.30 8.46 -9.01
N GLY A 214 10.98 7.63 -8.22
CA GLY A 214 10.34 6.62 -7.38
C GLY A 214 9.74 5.48 -8.22
N VAL A 215 8.54 5.05 -7.85
CA VAL A 215 7.79 4.03 -8.60
C VAL A 215 7.03 4.68 -9.74
N ILE A 216 7.09 4.09 -10.93
CA ILE A 216 6.27 4.48 -12.08
C ILE A 216 5.51 3.25 -12.55
N CYS A 217 4.19 3.35 -12.62
CA CYS A 217 3.33 2.29 -13.16
C CYS A 217 2.40 2.85 -14.23
N VAL A 218 2.20 2.10 -15.31
CA VAL A 218 1.37 2.51 -16.44
C VAL A 218 0.50 1.36 -16.93
N GLN A 219 -0.64 1.72 -17.51
CA GLN A 219 -1.51 0.84 -18.28
C GLN A 219 -2.19 1.66 -19.39
N GLY A 220 -1.96 1.28 -20.64
CA GLY A 220 -2.47 2.03 -21.79
C GLY A 220 -2.05 3.51 -21.77
N SER A 221 -3.02 4.42 -21.72
CA SER A 221 -2.84 5.87 -21.65
C SER A 221 -2.85 6.44 -20.22
N HIS A 222 -2.91 5.58 -19.20
CA HIS A 222 -2.94 5.99 -17.80
C HIS A 222 -1.66 5.55 -17.08
N GLY A 223 -1.23 6.35 -16.11
CA GLY A 223 -0.15 5.95 -15.23
C GLY A 223 0.03 6.88 -14.06
N PHE A 224 0.95 6.53 -13.19
CA PHE A 224 1.38 7.39 -12.11
C PHE A 224 2.88 7.33 -11.88
N GLN A 225 3.37 8.37 -11.23
CA GLN A 225 4.67 8.44 -10.60
C GLN A 225 4.47 8.67 -9.10
N PHE A 226 5.16 7.88 -8.28
CA PHE A 226 5.01 7.85 -6.83
C PHE A 226 6.38 7.82 -6.14
N SER A 227 6.81 8.95 -5.57
CA SER A 227 8.07 9.12 -4.83
C SER A 227 7.90 10.00 -3.59
N SER A 228 8.84 9.92 -2.64
CA SER A 228 8.84 10.77 -1.45
C SER A 228 9.07 12.25 -1.73
N LYS A 229 9.44 12.62 -2.96
CA LYS A 229 9.68 14.01 -3.36
C LYS A 229 8.51 14.58 -4.14
N LYS A 230 7.89 13.78 -5.02
CA LYS A 230 6.86 14.23 -5.96
C LYS A 230 5.92 13.07 -6.31
N HIS A 231 4.64 13.39 -6.43
CA HIS A 231 3.66 12.51 -7.07
C HIS A 231 3.10 13.15 -8.33
N LYS A 232 2.77 12.32 -9.32
CA LYS A 232 2.17 12.79 -10.56
C LYS A 232 1.23 11.74 -11.15
N ILE A 233 0.04 12.16 -11.55
CA ILE A 233 -0.84 11.40 -12.44
C ILE A 233 -0.35 11.66 -13.88
N LEU A 234 -0.14 10.59 -14.63
CA LEU A 234 0.38 10.59 -15.99
C LEU A 234 -0.74 10.42 -17.02
#